data_AF-A0A536KW54-F1
#
_entry.id   AF-A0A536KW54-F1
#
_cell.length_a   1.000
_cell.length_b   1.000
_cell.length_c   1.000
_cell.angle_alpha   90.00
_cell.angle_beta   90.00
_cell.angle_gamma   90.00
#
_symmetry.space_group_name_H-M   'P 1'
#
loop_
_entity.id
_entity.type
_entity.pdbx_description
1 polymer ?
#
loop_
_entity_poly.entity_id
_entity_poly.type
_entity_poly.pdbx_seq_one_letter_code
_entity_poly.pdbx_strand_id
1 'polypeptide(L)'
;MASAAFKAWRNADPSRAAASRFDLDVPLPPLEMTIDYAARAHELGIHLFPSSNYPFIICVGALFLALAAIPFSGTARLVLAIIGGLIFLYGVVGWVLVEDVRMFPADNPQSHGEVHH
;
A
#
# COMPACT_ATOMS: atom_id res chain seq x y z
N MET A 1 -1.33 35.86 -27.89
CA MET A 1 -1.23 35.17 -26.58
C MET A 1 -0.58 33.79 -26.64
N ALA A 2 -0.79 32.97 -27.68
CA ALA A 2 -0.20 31.62 -27.80
C ALA A 2 1.35 31.56 -27.69
N SER A 3 2.08 32.55 -28.20
CA SER A 3 3.55 32.62 -28.11
C SER A 3 4.08 32.81 -26.69
N ALA A 4 3.33 33.49 -25.82
CA ALA A 4 3.73 33.73 -24.43
C ALA A 4 3.55 32.46 -23.59
N ALA A 5 2.43 31.75 -23.77
CA ALA A 5 2.17 30.46 -23.13
C ALA A 5 3.23 29.40 -23.50
N PHE A 6 3.60 29.31 -24.78
CA PHE A 6 4.65 28.39 -25.23
C PHE A 6 6.02 28.71 -24.58
N LYS A 7 6.40 30.00 -24.52
CA LYS A 7 7.64 30.42 -23.87
C LYS A 7 7.65 30.10 -22.38
N ALA A 8 6.55 30.33 -21.67
CA ALA A 8 6.43 30.02 -20.26
C ALA A 8 6.56 28.50 -20.00
N TRP A 9 5.88 27.68 -20.80
CA TRP A 9 5.96 26.23 -20.71
C TRP A 9 7.37 25.67 -21.01
N ARG A 10 8.08 26.26 -21.99
CA ARG A 10 9.45 25.86 -22.35
C ARG A 10 10.48 26.25 -21.29
N ASN A 11 10.33 27.44 -20.71
CA ASN A 11 11.27 27.95 -19.71
C ASN A 11 11.13 27.27 -18.34
N ALA A 12 10.01 26.58 -18.09
CA ALA A 12 9.77 25.87 -16.83
C ALA A 12 10.60 24.58 -16.68
N ASP A 13 11.21 24.07 -17.76
CA ASP A 13 11.91 22.78 -17.76
C ASP A 13 13.07 22.79 -18.77
N PRO A 14 14.34 22.70 -18.31
CA PRO A 14 15.52 22.73 -19.19
C PRO A 14 15.53 21.65 -20.27
N SER A 15 14.86 20.51 -20.04
CA SER A 15 14.78 19.43 -21.02
C SER A 15 14.05 19.83 -22.32
N ARG A 16 13.26 20.93 -22.26
CA ARG A 16 12.45 21.43 -23.38
C ARG A 16 13.15 22.51 -24.19
N ALA A 17 14.42 22.80 -23.91
CA ALA A 17 15.15 23.90 -24.54
C ALA A 17 15.15 23.82 -26.08
N ALA A 18 15.20 22.60 -26.62
CA ALA A 18 15.21 22.32 -28.06
C ALA A 18 13.82 22.33 -28.72
N ALA A 19 12.73 22.41 -27.95
CA ALA A 19 11.37 22.38 -28.49
C ALA A 19 11.07 23.65 -29.30
N SER A 20 10.63 23.48 -30.55
CA SER A 20 10.17 24.56 -31.41
C SER A 20 8.64 24.57 -31.47
N ARG A 21 8.06 25.77 -31.52
CA ARG A 21 6.61 25.96 -31.70
C ARG A 21 6.12 25.55 -33.10
N PHE A 22 7.05 25.28 -34.01
CA PHE A 22 6.78 24.89 -35.39
C PHE A 22 7.10 23.42 -35.64
N ASP A 23 7.52 22.67 -34.62
CA ASP A 23 7.69 21.23 -34.74
C ASP A 23 6.32 20.61 -35.03
N LEU A 24 6.25 19.87 -36.12
CA LEU A 24 5.05 19.15 -36.54
C LEU A 24 5.07 17.70 -36.04
N ASP A 25 6.25 17.23 -35.64
CA ASP A 25 6.44 15.91 -35.07
C ASP A 25 6.18 15.97 -33.56
N VAL A 26 5.36 15.02 -33.08
CA VAL A 26 5.15 14.85 -31.64
C VAL A 26 6.47 14.40 -31.02
N PRO A 27 6.95 15.02 -29.92
CA PRO A 27 8.13 14.56 -29.22
C PRO A 27 8.00 13.07 -28.94
N LEU A 28 9.05 12.30 -29.28
CA LEU A 28 9.05 10.87 -29.01
C LEU A 28 8.78 10.68 -27.51
N PRO A 29 7.77 9.86 -27.13
CA PRO A 29 7.54 9.56 -25.73
C PRO A 29 8.85 9.01 -25.14
N PRO A 30 9.15 9.30 -23.87
CA PRO A 30 10.33 8.74 -23.21
C PRO A 30 10.39 7.23 -23.47
N LEU A 31 11.53 6.75 -23.98
CA LEU A 31 11.69 5.36 -24.43
C LEU A 31 11.48 4.33 -23.32
N GLU A 32 11.50 4.75 -22.06
CA GLU A 32 11.17 3.93 -20.89
C GLU A 32 10.26 4.72 -19.94
N MET A 33 8.94 4.59 -20.12
CA MET A 33 7.97 4.83 -19.03
C MET A 33 7.66 3.51 -18.30
N THR A 34 8.68 2.76 -17.94
CA THR A 34 8.54 1.73 -16.90
C THR A 34 8.51 2.46 -15.57
N ILE A 35 7.33 2.92 -15.17
CA ILE A 35 7.13 3.47 -13.83
C ILE A 35 7.33 2.32 -12.85
N ASP A 36 8.42 2.36 -12.09
CA ASP A 36 8.58 1.50 -10.93
C ASP A 36 7.60 1.97 -9.85
N TYR A 37 6.42 1.34 -9.83
CA TYR A 37 5.38 1.64 -8.86
C TYR A 37 5.81 1.34 -7.42
N ALA A 38 6.76 0.43 -7.20
CA ALA A 38 7.27 0.14 -5.87
C ALA A 38 8.18 1.26 -5.38
N ALA A 39 9.10 1.73 -6.23
CA ALA A 39 9.93 2.90 -5.93
C ALA A 39 9.07 4.15 -5.71
N ARG A 40 8.08 4.37 -6.58
CA ARG A 40 7.17 5.53 -6.45
C ARG A 40 6.30 5.46 -5.21
N ALA A 41 5.84 4.28 -4.80
CA ALA A 41 5.10 4.09 -3.56
C ALA A 41 5.96 4.35 -2.32
N HIS A 42 7.24 3.94 -2.35
CA HIS A 42 8.21 4.23 -1.29
C HIS A 42 8.47 5.74 -1.16
N GLU A 43 8.66 6.46 -2.28
CA GLU A 43 8.79 7.93 -2.30
C GLU A 43 7.57 8.67 -1.74
N LEU A 44 6.37 8.11 -1.95
CA LEU A 44 5.11 8.67 -1.46
C LEU A 44 4.81 8.31 0.01
N GLY A 45 5.69 7.56 0.67
CA GLY A 45 5.47 7.08 2.03
C GLY A 45 4.33 6.06 2.14
N ILE A 46 3.93 5.44 1.02
CA ILE A 46 2.91 4.39 1.01
C ILE A 46 3.60 3.10 1.45
N HIS A 47 3.43 2.75 2.72
CA HIS A 47 3.82 1.46 3.24
C HIS A 47 2.91 0.38 2.65
N LEU A 48 3.33 -0.22 1.53
CA LEU A 48 2.64 -1.36 0.96
C LEU A 48 3.04 -2.61 1.75
N PHE A 49 2.10 -3.16 2.52
CA PHE A 49 2.33 -4.43 3.20
C PHE A 49 2.60 -5.53 2.16
N PRO A 50 3.59 -6.40 2.39
CA PRO A 50 3.74 -7.61 1.57
C PRO A 50 2.47 -8.46 1.69
N SER A 51 2.28 -9.39 0.75
CA SER A 51 1.12 -10.27 0.77
C SER A 51 1.04 -11.05 2.09
N SER A 52 -0.09 -10.91 2.79
CA SER A 52 -0.37 -11.55 4.07
C SER A 52 -1.59 -12.46 3.94
N ASN A 53 -1.49 -13.66 4.54
CA ASN A 53 -2.60 -14.61 4.61
C ASN A 53 -3.44 -14.44 5.89
N TYR A 54 -2.97 -13.68 6.89
CA TYR A 54 -3.65 -13.57 8.17
C TYR A 54 -5.05 -12.94 8.11
N PRO A 55 -5.33 -11.92 7.26
CA PRO A 55 -6.70 -11.41 7.12
C PRO A 55 -7.70 -12.51 6.73
N PHE A 56 -7.31 -13.43 5.84
CA PHE A 56 -8.15 -14.57 5.47
C PHE A 56 -8.38 -15.51 6.66
N ILE A 57 -7.31 -15.85 7.38
CA ILE A 57 -7.38 -16.74 8.56
C ILE A 57 -8.29 -16.14 9.64
N ILE A 58 -8.18 -14.83 9.90
CA ILE A 58 -9.02 -14.10 10.85
C ILE A 58 -10.49 -14.19 10.43
N CYS A 59 -10.80 -13.96 9.15
CA CYS A 59 -12.17 -14.07 8.64
C CYS A 59 -12.73 -15.49 8.77
N VAL A 60 -11.92 -16.53 8.53
CA VAL A 60 -12.33 -17.92 8.76
C VAL A 60 -12.66 -18.14 10.25
N GLY A 61 -11.79 -17.72 11.16
CA GLY A 61 -12.05 -17.83 12.61
C GLY A 61 -13.32 -17.09 13.03
N ALA A 62 -13.50 -15.86 12.54
CA ALA A 62 -14.69 -15.05 12.79
C ALA A 62 -15.98 -15.70 12.26
N LEU A 63 -15.94 -16.37 11.10
CA LEU A 63 -17.07 -17.12 10.56
C LEU A 63 -17.52 -18.22 11.53
N PHE A 64 -16.59 -19.04 12.04
CA PHE A 64 -16.93 -20.09 13.01
C PHE A 64 -17.49 -19.52 14.32
N LEU A 65 -16.94 -18.41 14.80
CA LEU A 65 -17.46 -17.69 15.97
C LEU A 65 -18.88 -17.16 15.73
N ALA A 66 -19.15 -16.60 14.54
CA ALA A 66 -20.48 -16.14 14.17
C ALA A 66 -21.49 -17.30 14.09
N LEU A 67 -21.09 -18.44 13.52
CA LEU A 67 -21.93 -19.65 13.49
C LEU A 67 -22.21 -20.19 14.89
N ALA A 68 -21.28 -20.06 15.84
CA ALA A 68 -21.51 -20.46 17.24
C ALA A 68 -22.58 -19.62 17.96
N ALA A 69 -22.84 -18.40 17.49
CA ALA A 69 -23.88 -17.53 18.02
C ALA A 69 -25.30 -17.93 17.56
N ILE A 70 -25.41 -18.72 16.48
CA ILE A 70 -26.69 -19.26 15.98
C ILE A 70 -27.23 -20.30 16.99
N PRO A 71 -28.55 -20.36 17.22
CA PRO A 71 -29.17 -21.29 18.17
C PRO A 71 -29.17 -22.75 17.68
N PHE A 72 -28.00 -23.33 17.43
CA PHE A 72 -27.80 -24.77 17.27
C PHE A 72 -27.79 -25.50 18.63
N SER A 73 -27.58 -26.82 18.60
CA SER A 73 -27.36 -27.60 19.82
C SER A 73 -26.17 -27.06 20.63
N GLY A 74 -26.24 -27.13 21.96
CA GLY A 74 -25.20 -26.58 22.84
C GLY A 74 -23.80 -27.12 22.53
N THR A 75 -23.70 -28.42 22.24
CA THR A 75 -22.46 -29.07 21.84
C THR A 75 -21.90 -28.49 20.54
N ALA A 76 -22.73 -28.29 19.52
CA ALA A 76 -22.29 -27.73 18.24
C ALA A 76 -21.78 -26.30 18.42
N ARG A 77 -22.50 -25.48 19.19
CA ARG A 77 -22.10 -24.09 19.50
C ARG A 77 -20.77 -24.04 20.22
N LEU A 78 -20.55 -24.90 21.21
CA LEU A 78 -19.29 -24.95 21.96
C LEU A 78 -18.11 -25.35 21.06
N VAL A 79 -18.29 -26.36 20.21
CA VAL A 79 -17.26 -26.80 19.27
C VAL A 79 -16.92 -25.69 18.27
N LEU A 80 -17.93 -25.05 17.67
CA LEU A 80 -17.75 -23.91 16.76
C LEU A 80 -17.03 -22.75 17.44
N ALA A 81 -17.40 -22.42 18.70
CA ALA A 81 -16.77 -21.36 19.46
C ALA A 81 -15.29 -21.64 19.74
N ILE A 82 -14.95 -22.88 20.13
CA ILE A 82 -13.56 -23.26 20.41
C ILE A 82 -12.72 -23.22 19.13
N ILE A 83 -13.20 -23.85 18.05
CA ILE A 83 -12.48 -23.87 16.77
C ILE A 83 -12.31 -22.45 16.23
N GLY A 84 -13.40 -21.68 16.17
CA GLY A 84 -13.37 -20.30 15.69
C GLY A 84 -12.48 -19.41 16.55
N GLY A 85 -12.54 -19.55 17.87
CA GLY A 85 -11.70 -18.80 18.80
C GLY A 85 -10.21 -19.09 18.63
N LEU A 86 -9.83 -20.36 18.49
CA LEU A 86 -8.44 -20.75 18.28
C LEU A 86 -7.90 -20.24 16.93
N ILE A 87 -8.68 -20.38 15.86
CA ILE A 87 -8.28 -19.90 14.51
C ILE A 87 -8.16 -18.36 14.51
N PHE A 88 -9.15 -17.67 15.09
CA PHE A 88 -9.15 -16.21 15.16
C PHE A 88 -7.95 -15.70 15.97
N LEU A 89 -7.68 -16.30 17.14
CA LEU A 89 -6.55 -15.91 17.97
C LEU A 89 -5.22 -16.16 17.26
N TYR A 90 -5.05 -17.30 16.60
CA TYR A 90 -3.88 -17.58 15.78
C TYR A 90 -3.70 -16.53 14.67
N GLY A 91 -4.80 -16.18 13.99
CA GLY A 91 -4.80 -15.14 12.95
C GLY A 91 -4.34 -13.78 13.45
N VAL A 92 -4.92 -13.31 14.56
CA VAL A 92 -4.58 -12.00 15.16
C VAL A 92 -3.15 -11.98 15.69
N VAL A 93 -2.75 -13.02 16.43
CA VAL A 93 -1.39 -13.12 17.00
C VAL A 93 -0.34 -13.17 15.90
N GLY A 94 -0.56 -13.98 14.86
CA GLY A 94 0.36 -14.05 13.73
C GLY A 94 0.44 -12.74 12.96
N TRP A 95 -0.67 -12.05 12.74
CA TRP A 95 -0.65 -10.74 12.10
C TRP A 95 0.11 -9.71 12.93
N VAL A 96 -0.27 -9.52 14.21
CA VAL A 96 0.28 -8.45 15.05
C VAL A 96 1.72 -8.74 15.48
N LEU A 97 2.01 -9.94 15.99
CA LEU A 97 3.32 -10.21 16.59
C LEU A 97 4.36 -10.69 15.58
N VAL A 98 3.94 -11.31 14.48
CA VAL A 98 4.87 -11.88 13.50
C VAL A 98 5.05 -10.98 12.29
N GLU A 99 4.00 -10.38 11.76
CA GLU A 99 4.15 -9.50 10.60
C GLU A 99 4.36 -8.05 11.03
N ASP A 100 3.47 -7.49 11.85
CA ASP A 100 3.51 -6.06 12.18
C ASP A 100 4.78 -5.69 12.97
N VAL A 101 5.07 -6.42 14.06
CA VAL A 101 6.29 -6.15 14.89
C VAL A 101 7.60 -6.46 14.15
N ARG A 102 7.64 -7.47 13.27
CA ARG A 102 8.88 -7.78 12.53
C ARG A 102 9.13 -6.79 11.40
N MET A 103 8.08 -6.27 10.77
CA MET A 103 8.20 -5.32 9.65
C MET A 103 8.38 -3.88 10.14
N PHE A 104 7.81 -3.54 11.28
CA PHE A 104 7.87 -2.21 11.89
C PHE A 104 8.28 -2.32 13.37
N PRO A 105 9.55 -2.66 13.67
CA PRO A 105 10.03 -2.59 15.04
C PRO A 105 9.83 -1.15 15.56
N ALA A 106 9.27 -1.03 16.76
CA ALA A 106 8.87 0.26 17.37
C ALA A 106 10.04 1.25 17.59
N ASP A 107 11.28 0.81 17.38
CA ASP A 107 12.51 1.58 17.59
C ASP A 107 13.12 2.12 16.29
N ASN A 108 12.35 2.87 15.51
CA ASN A 108 12.94 3.88 14.64
C ASN A 108 12.18 5.18 14.85
N PRO A 109 12.66 6.11 15.72
CA PRO A 109 12.21 7.47 15.65
C PRO A 109 12.52 7.93 14.21
N GLN A 110 11.47 8.14 13.42
CA GLN A 110 11.61 8.78 12.13
C GLN A 110 12.33 10.10 12.41
N SER A 111 13.59 10.20 12.00
CA SER A 111 14.28 11.47 11.90
C SER A 111 13.49 12.24 10.85
N HIS A 112 12.53 13.04 11.29
CA HIS A 112 11.96 14.12 10.51
C HIS A 112 13.15 14.85 9.89
N GLY A 113 13.34 14.67 8.58
CA GLY A 113 14.45 15.26 7.86
C GLY A 113 14.43 16.76 8.11
N GLU A 114 15.43 17.25 8.86
CA GLU A 114 15.77 18.65 8.89
C GLU A 114 16.07 19.07 7.46
N VAL A 115 15.15 19.84 6.88
CA VAL A 115 15.39 20.59 5.65
C VAL A 115 16.38 21.68 6.03
N HIS A 116 17.67 21.41 5.82
CA HIS A 116 18.69 22.44 5.90
C HIS A 116 18.45 23.50 4.81
N HIS A 117 18.50 24.76 5.28
CA HIS A 117 18.28 26.02 4.56
C HIS A 117 19.08 26.20 3.26
#